data_AF-A0A1F6V729-F1
#
_entry.id   AF-A0A1F6V729-F1
#
_cell.length_a   1.000
_cell.length_b   1.000
_cell.length_c   1.000
_cell.angle_alpha   90.00
_cell.angle_beta   90.00
_cell.angle_gamma   90.00
#
_symmetry.space_group_name_H-M   'P 1'
#
loop_
_entity.id
_entity.type
_entity.pdbx_description
1 polymer ?
#
loop_
_entity_poly.entity_id
_entity_poly.type
_entity_poly.pdbx_seq_one_letter_code
_entity_poly.pdbx_strand_id
1 'polypeptide(L)'
;MFEMLGRLVALIVTIPSEMLGVLCDLAEKLASDRGSEWFKELARFCRREPCWVAVTETAGKVKKYLRCLFEAEIGAVDGTETFAGSGVFPGGVYGVTLPVTTPRPTPLTPAAVYEQIVDGTFDQVYGSLGEKRRRWTEAQVVEFCRKNRGKLRTEGYGTFFELEGGFVAGVFIDDVDRLEVGVGPFSDDVVWDARYRRRFVAPL
;
A
#
# COMPACT_ATOMS: atom_id res chain seq x y z
N MET A 1 17.61 12.35 -39.65
CA MET A 1 16.95 12.28 -38.33
C MET A 1 15.42 12.25 -38.46
N PHE A 2 14.80 13.21 -39.16
CA PHE A 2 13.33 13.25 -39.39
C PHE A 2 12.74 12.03 -40.11
N GLU A 3 13.50 11.42 -41.03
CA GLU A 3 13.04 10.26 -41.80
C GLU A 3 12.91 8.97 -40.95
N MET A 4 13.77 8.81 -39.93
CA MET A 4 13.69 7.70 -38.98
C MET A 4 12.52 7.85 -38.03
N LEU A 5 12.23 9.09 -37.60
CA LEU A 5 11.09 9.38 -36.73
C LEU A 5 9.77 9.10 -37.45
N GLY A 6 9.66 9.49 -38.73
CA GLY A 6 8.48 9.21 -39.56
C GLY A 6 8.21 7.72 -39.74
N ARG A 7 9.26 6.91 -39.97
CA ARG A 7 9.12 5.44 -40.07
C ARG A 7 8.73 4.81 -38.73
N LEU A 8 9.26 5.31 -37.62
CA LEU A 8 8.91 4.82 -36.28
C LEU A 8 7.45 5.10 -35.95
N VAL A 9 6.96 6.32 -36.22
CA VAL A 9 5.56 6.69 -36.02
C VAL A 9 4.64 5.85 -36.90
N ALA A 10 5.01 5.63 -38.17
CA ALA A 10 4.25 4.78 -39.09
C ALA A 10 4.16 3.32 -38.61
N LEU A 11 5.20 2.80 -37.97
CA LEU A 11 5.16 1.46 -37.37
C LEU A 11 4.30 1.44 -36.11
N ILE A 12 4.39 2.44 -35.23
CA ILE A 12 3.60 2.51 -34.00
C ILE A 12 2.10 2.52 -34.28
N VAL A 13 1.65 3.25 -35.32
CA VAL A 13 0.20 3.28 -35.68
C VAL A 13 -0.32 1.98 -36.27
N THR A 14 0.55 1.05 -36.65
CA THR A 14 0.16 -0.29 -37.16
C THR A 14 0.07 -1.35 -36.06
N ILE A 15 0.44 -1.01 -34.84
CA ILE A 15 0.46 -1.94 -33.70
C ILE A 15 -0.95 -2.01 -33.09
N PRO A 16 -1.47 -3.21 -32.76
CA PRO A 16 -2.75 -3.35 -32.07
C PRO A 16 -2.81 -2.50 -30.81
N SER A 17 -3.96 -1.87 -30.55
CA SER A 17 -4.15 -0.97 -29.39
C SER A 17 -3.86 -1.64 -28.04
N GLU A 18 -4.12 -2.94 -27.96
CA GLU A 18 -3.84 -3.80 -26.80
C GLU A 18 -2.33 -3.85 -26.45
N MET A 19 -1.46 -3.67 -27.44
CA MET A 19 0.00 -3.68 -27.27
C MET A 19 0.57 -2.29 -26.99
N LEU A 20 -0.21 -1.22 -27.16
CA LEU A 20 0.26 0.15 -26.90
C LEU A 20 0.67 0.33 -25.44
N GLY A 21 -0.07 -0.24 -24.49
CA GLY A 21 0.29 -0.17 -23.07
C GLY A 21 1.68 -0.76 -22.80
N VAL A 22 2.00 -1.89 -23.42
CA VAL A 22 3.31 -2.56 -23.30
C VAL A 22 4.42 -1.72 -23.93
N LEU A 23 4.14 -1.05 -25.05
CA LEU A 23 5.12 -0.18 -25.71
C LEU A 23 5.38 1.11 -24.94
N CYS A 24 4.34 1.71 -24.36
CA CYS A 24 4.49 2.87 -23.49
C CYS A 24 5.34 2.51 -22.26
N ASP A 25 5.02 1.38 -21.59
CA ASP A 25 5.81 0.88 -20.47
C ASP A 25 7.28 0.61 -20.86
N LEU A 26 7.53 -0.02 -22.03
CA LEU A 26 8.88 -0.22 -22.52
C LEU A 26 9.60 1.11 -22.83
N ALA A 27 8.90 2.09 -23.41
CA ALA A 27 9.46 3.40 -23.71
C ALA A 27 9.83 4.17 -22.42
N GLU A 28 8.96 4.15 -21.41
CA GLU A 28 9.23 4.72 -20.09
C GLU A 28 10.45 4.07 -19.44
N LYS A 29 10.53 2.72 -19.49
CA LYS A 29 11.67 1.96 -18.97
C LYS A 29 12.97 2.28 -19.70
N LEU A 30 12.94 2.43 -21.02
CA LEU A 30 14.09 2.85 -21.83
C LEU A 30 14.50 4.31 -21.56
N ALA A 31 13.56 5.18 -21.18
CA ALA A 31 13.82 6.57 -20.84
C ALA A 31 14.28 6.78 -19.38
N SER A 32 14.22 5.74 -18.54
CA SER A 32 14.65 5.80 -17.15
C SER A 32 16.18 5.97 -17.00
N ASP A 33 16.62 6.26 -15.78
CA ASP A 33 18.02 6.20 -15.35
C ASP A 33 18.69 4.84 -15.61
N ARG A 34 17.88 3.78 -15.68
CA ARG A 34 18.28 2.41 -16.04
C ARG A 34 18.09 2.07 -17.53
N GLY A 35 17.80 3.05 -18.38
CA GLY A 35 17.51 2.84 -19.80
C GLY A 35 18.57 2.04 -20.55
N SER A 36 19.85 2.19 -20.18
CA SER A 36 20.95 1.43 -20.80
C SER A 36 20.93 -0.07 -20.47
N GLU A 37 20.38 -0.47 -19.32
CA GLU A 37 20.20 -1.87 -18.94
C GLU A 37 18.99 -2.47 -19.65
N TRP A 38 17.87 -1.74 -19.68
CA TRP A 38 16.67 -2.10 -20.44
C TRP A 38 16.96 -2.27 -21.94
N PHE A 39 17.77 -1.39 -22.52
CA PHE A 39 18.18 -1.51 -23.92
C PHE A 39 19.02 -2.76 -24.19
N LYS A 40 19.93 -3.13 -23.27
CA LYS A 40 20.73 -4.36 -23.40
C LYS A 40 19.85 -5.61 -23.38
N GLU A 41 18.87 -5.65 -22.49
CA GLU A 41 17.94 -6.78 -22.43
C GLU A 41 16.97 -6.81 -23.62
N LEU A 42 16.49 -5.67 -24.10
CA LEU A 42 15.70 -5.59 -25.33
C LEU A 42 16.50 -6.11 -26.54
N ALA A 43 17.78 -5.75 -26.63
CA ALA A 43 18.66 -6.26 -27.68
C ALA A 43 18.86 -7.78 -27.59
N ARG A 44 18.96 -8.34 -26.38
CA ARG A 44 19.01 -9.80 -26.15
C ARG A 44 17.69 -10.47 -26.56
N PHE A 45 16.56 -9.88 -26.21
CA PHE A 45 15.22 -10.34 -26.61
C PHE A 45 15.09 -10.40 -28.14
N CYS A 46 15.50 -9.34 -28.86
CA CYS A 46 15.49 -9.32 -30.32
C CYS A 46 16.38 -10.41 -30.94
N ARG A 47 17.48 -10.80 -30.27
CA ARG A 47 18.37 -11.89 -30.68
C ARG A 47 17.92 -13.28 -30.23
N ARG A 48 16.77 -13.39 -29.55
CA ARG A 48 16.24 -14.63 -28.94
C ARG A 48 17.20 -15.27 -27.94
N GLU A 49 18.01 -14.45 -27.27
CA GLU A 49 18.87 -14.86 -26.16
C GLU A 49 18.06 -14.88 -24.86
N PRO A 50 18.47 -15.66 -23.84
CA PRO A 50 17.96 -15.49 -22.48
C PRO A 50 18.15 -14.04 -22.04
N CYS A 51 17.03 -13.39 -21.71
CA CYS A 51 16.97 -11.97 -21.39
C CYS A 51 16.06 -11.75 -20.19
N TRP A 52 16.11 -10.54 -19.65
CA TRP A 52 15.34 -10.07 -18.49
C TRP A 52 15.76 -10.68 -17.14
N VAL A 53 16.75 -11.57 -17.10
CA VAL A 53 17.22 -12.25 -15.87
C VAL A 53 17.90 -11.27 -14.90
N ALA A 54 18.80 -10.41 -15.38
CA ALA A 54 19.50 -9.45 -14.53
C ALA A 54 18.64 -8.26 -14.12
N VAL A 55 17.72 -7.81 -14.99
CA VAL A 55 16.81 -6.68 -14.73
C VAL A 55 15.73 -7.07 -13.73
N THR A 56 15.26 -8.32 -13.72
CA THR A 56 14.35 -8.82 -12.67
C THR A 56 15.07 -9.05 -11.34
N GLU A 57 16.35 -9.42 -11.35
CA GLU A 57 17.16 -9.57 -10.12
C GLU A 57 17.54 -8.21 -9.48
N THR A 58 17.78 -7.17 -10.27
CA THR A 58 17.98 -5.79 -9.74
C THR A 58 16.68 -5.02 -9.51
N ALA A 59 15.58 -5.37 -10.19
CA ALA A 59 14.23 -5.00 -9.77
C ALA A 59 13.77 -5.78 -8.52
N GLY A 60 14.55 -6.80 -8.11
CA GLY A 60 14.18 -7.85 -7.17
C GLY A 60 14.81 -7.76 -5.78
N LYS A 61 15.30 -6.61 -5.34
CA LYS A 61 15.24 -6.29 -3.90
C LYS A 61 14.06 -5.35 -3.70
N VAL A 62 12.85 -5.91 -3.69
CA VAL A 62 11.70 -5.21 -3.10
C VAL A 62 12.17 -4.72 -1.75
N LYS A 63 12.36 -3.40 -1.62
CA LYS A 63 12.82 -2.81 -0.38
C LYS A 63 11.79 -3.19 0.67
N LYS A 64 12.18 -4.05 1.60
CA LYS A 64 11.28 -4.59 2.60
C LYS A 64 11.12 -3.55 3.70
N TYR A 65 10.04 -2.77 3.64
CA TYR A 65 9.73 -1.76 4.66
C TYR A 65 9.20 -2.37 5.95
N LEU A 66 8.68 -3.60 5.86
CA LEU A 66 7.87 -4.23 6.90
C LEU A 66 8.41 -5.61 7.30
N ARG A 67 8.39 -5.90 8.60
CA ARG A 67 8.58 -7.24 9.17
C ARG A 67 7.28 -7.69 9.82
N CYS A 68 6.74 -8.85 9.40
CA CYS A 68 5.55 -9.41 10.05
C CYS A 68 5.87 -9.73 11.52
N LEU A 69 4.99 -9.31 12.43
CA LEU A 69 5.09 -9.61 13.86
C LEU A 69 4.19 -10.79 14.23
N PHE A 70 2.92 -10.73 13.83
CA PHE A 70 1.93 -11.74 14.13
C PHE A 70 0.72 -11.61 13.20
N GLU A 71 -0.08 -12.67 13.16
CA GLU A 71 -1.38 -12.70 12.51
C GLU A 71 -2.50 -12.57 13.53
N ALA A 72 -3.62 -12.00 13.11
CA ALA A 72 -4.81 -11.81 13.90
C ALA A 72 -6.05 -12.12 13.05
N GLU A 73 -7.15 -12.44 13.72
CA GLU A 73 -8.44 -12.59 13.08
C GLU A 73 -9.34 -11.42 13.45
N ILE A 74 -9.97 -10.82 12.45
CA ILE A 74 -11.03 -9.83 12.61
C ILE A 74 -12.34 -10.57 12.40
N GLY A 75 -13.26 -10.47 13.37
CA GLY A 75 -14.57 -11.12 13.27
C GLY A 75 -15.36 -10.63 12.06
N ALA A 76 -16.39 -11.39 11.68
CA ALA A 76 -17.37 -10.86 10.75
C ALA A 76 -18.03 -9.61 11.34
N VAL A 77 -18.23 -8.59 10.51
CA VAL A 77 -18.90 -7.34 10.89
C VAL A 77 -19.99 -7.02 9.88
N ASP A 78 -21.05 -6.34 10.31
CA ASP A 78 -22.16 -5.93 9.44
C ASP A 78 -21.87 -4.63 8.67
N GLY A 79 -20.77 -3.96 9.00
CA GLY A 79 -20.33 -2.71 8.37
C GLY A 79 -21.06 -1.47 8.86
N THR A 80 -21.83 -1.55 9.96
CA THR A 80 -22.58 -0.40 10.51
C THR A 80 -21.79 0.41 11.51
N GLU A 81 -20.79 -0.19 12.17
CA GLU A 81 -19.95 0.50 13.14
C GLU A 81 -19.03 1.52 12.45
N THR A 82 -18.99 2.73 13.02
CA THR A 82 -18.07 3.81 12.65
C THR A 82 -17.13 4.09 13.81
N PHE A 83 -16.02 4.80 13.56
CA PHE A 83 -15.11 5.22 14.62
C PHE A 83 -15.84 6.02 15.71
N ALA A 84 -16.64 7.02 15.32
CA ALA A 84 -17.38 7.87 16.25
C ALA A 84 -18.50 7.12 17.00
N GLY A 85 -19.19 6.18 16.35
CA GLY A 85 -20.32 5.46 16.94
C GLY A 85 -19.96 4.24 17.79
N SER A 86 -18.73 3.73 17.67
CA SER A 86 -18.33 2.45 18.28
C SER A 86 -18.14 2.45 19.80
N GLY A 87 -17.87 3.62 20.39
CA GLY A 87 -17.41 3.72 21.78
C GLY A 87 -16.02 3.12 22.06
N VAL A 88 -15.32 2.61 21.04
CA VAL A 88 -13.99 1.98 21.18
C VAL A 88 -12.88 2.99 21.38
N PHE A 89 -13.10 4.26 20.99
CA PHE A 89 -12.12 5.35 21.04
C PHE A 89 -12.48 6.44 22.07
N PRO A 90 -12.42 6.14 23.38
CA PRO A 90 -12.82 7.09 24.43
C PRO A 90 -11.86 8.28 24.59
N GLY A 91 -10.65 8.22 24.04
CA GLY A 91 -9.73 9.36 24.03
C GLY A 91 -10.06 10.36 22.90
N GLY A 92 -10.75 9.91 21.84
CA GLY A 92 -11.25 10.77 20.79
C GLY A 92 -11.12 10.19 19.38
N VAL A 93 -11.86 10.81 18.46
CA VAL A 93 -11.84 10.55 17.02
C VAL A 93 -11.51 11.87 16.34
N TYR A 94 -10.40 11.91 15.61
CA TYR A 94 -9.81 13.14 15.07
C TYR A 94 -9.56 13.06 13.56
N GLY A 95 -9.35 14.22 12.94
CA GLY A 95 -8.96 14.33 11.54
C GLY A 95 -10.14 14.53 10.60
N VAL A 96 -10.06 13.95 9.40
CA VAL A 96 -11.07 14.16 8.35
C VAL A 96 -12.32 13.31 8.60
N THR A 97 -13.48 13.86 8.28
CA THR A 97 -14.73 13.10 8.25
C THR A 97 -14.75 12.20 7.03
N LEU A 98 -14.89 10.89 7.24
CA LEU A 98 -15.05 9.93 6.15
C LEU A 98 -16.42 10.11 5.48
N PRO A 99 -16.51 9.88 4.16
CA PRO A 99 -17.79 9.92 3.46
C PRO A 99 -18.72 8.85 4.02
N VAL A 100 -20.01 9.19 4.17
CA VAL A 100 -21.02 8.23 4.61
C VAL A 100 -21.15 7.14 3.54
N THR A 101 -20.73 5.93 3.87
CA THR A 101 -20.87 4.75 3.00
C THR A 101 -22.02 3.87 3.45
N THR A 102 -22.69 3.22 2.49
CA THR A 102 -23.66 2.17 2.80
C THR A 102 -22.98 1.05 3.59
N PRO A 103 -23.59 0.54 4.68
CA PRO A 103 -23.06 -0.58 5.43
C PRO A 103 -22.73 -1.76 4.52
N ARG A 104 -21.52 -2.27 4.65
CA ARG A 104 -21.04 -3.43 3.88
C ARG A 104 -20.61 -4.52 4.86
N PRO A 105 -21.42 -5.58 5.02
CA PRO A 105 -21.01 -6.73 5.80
C PRO A 105 -19.73 -7.34 5.22
N THR A 106 -18.78 -7.67 6.09
CA THR A 106 -17.56 -8.39 5.72
C THR A 106 -17.48 -9.68 6.53
N PRO A 107 -17.07 -10.80 5.92
CA PRO A 107 -16.86 -12.04 6.65
C PRO A 107 -15.67 -11.92 7.62
N LEU A 108 -15.47 -12.96 8.44
CA LEU A 108 -14.23 -13.10 9.21
C LEU A 108 -13.03 -12.94 8.27
N THR A 109 -12.12 -12.05 8.63
CA THR A 109 -11.02 -11.64 7.76
C THR A 109 -9.69 -11.82 8.51
N PRO A 110 -8.75 -12.61 7.96
CA PRO A 110 -7.41 -12.71 8.51
C PRO A 110 -6.64 -11.41 8.26
N ALA A 111 -5.83 -11.02 9.23
CA ALA A 111 -5.01 -9.82 9.20
C ALA A 111 -3.57 -10.16 9.61
N ALA A 112 -2.60 -9.50 9.00
CA ALA A 112 -1.22 -9.51 9.46
C ALA A 112 -0.85 -8.13 10.00
N VAL A 113 -0.15 -8.15 11.13
CA VAL A 113 0.40 -6.95 11.77
C VAL A 113 1.90 -6.92 11.53
N TYR A 114 2.34 -5.86 10.88
CA TYR A 114 3.73 -5.64 10.53
C TYR A 114 4.34 -4.53 11.37
N GLU A 115 5.64 -4.58 11.55
CA GLU A 115 6.46 -3.52 12.11
C GLU A 115 7.31 -2.90 11.03
N GLN A 116 7.37 -1.57 11.02
CA GLN A 116 8.25 -0.83 10.15
C GLN A 116 9.72 -1.02 10.53
N ILE A 117 10.53 -1.41 9.54
CA ILE A 117 11.97 -1.63 9.67
C ILE A 117 12.80 -0.73 8.77
N VAL A 118 12.17 -0.01 7.84
CA VAL A 118 12.82 0.98 6.97
C VAL A 118 11.93 2.20 6.80
N ASP A 119 12.55 3.39 6.79
CA ASP A 119 11.85 4.66 6.55
C ASP A 119 11.12 4.63 5.21
N GLY A 120 9.89 5.11 5.20
CA GLY A 120 9.07 5.12 4.00
C GLY A 120 7.75 5.86 4.15
N THR A 121 7.19 6.24 3.01
CA THR A 121 5.85 6.85 2.90
C THR A 121 4.77 5.78 3.01
N PHE A 122 3.50 6.17 3.17
CA PHE A 122 2.42 5.17 3.18
C PHE A 122 2.38 4.35 1.89
N ASP A 123 2.54 4.98 0.72
CA ASP A 123 2.55 4.27 -0.55
C ASP A 123 3.69 3.26 -0.64
N GLN A 124 4.89 3.64 -0.21
CA GLN A 124 6.03 2.73 -0.18
C GLN A 124 5.81 1.55 0.78
N VAL A 125 5.31 1.83 1.99
CA VAL A 125 5.12 0.83 3.04
C VAL A 125 4.00 -0.15 2.66
N TYR A 126 2.79 0.35 2.37
CA TYR A 126 1.66 -0.49 1.97
C TYR A 126 1.85 -1.08 0.56
N GLY A 127 2.48 -0.36 -0.36
CA GLY A 127 2.81 -0.86 -1.70
C GLY A 127 3.78 -2.04 -1.66
N SER A 128 4.65 -2.13 -0.66
CA SER A 128 5.53 -3.29 -0.45
C SER A 128 4.80 -4.59 -0.10
N LEU A 129 3.50 -4.52 0.23
CA LEU A 129 2.65 -5.68 0.49
C LEU A 129 1.99 -6.26 -0.79
N GLY A 130 2.18 -5.60 -1.95
CA GLY A 130 1.76 -6.09 -3.26
C GLY A 130 0.38 -5.62 -3.73
N GLU A 131 0.06 -5.92 -5.00
CA GLU A 131 -1.11 -5.40 -5.73
C GLU A 131 -2.47 -5.84 -5.20
N LYS A 132 -2.52 -6.89 -4.35
CA LYS A 132 -3.74 -7.36 -3.71
C LYS A 132 -4.02 -6.70 -2.35
N ARG A 133 -3.44 -5.51 -2.08
CA ARG A 133 -3.71 -4.74 -0.87
C ARG A 133 -5.20 -4.41 -0.75
N ARG A 134 -5.92 -5.25 -0.02
CA ARG A 134 -7.29 -4.98 0.40
C ARG A 134 -7.25 -3.91 1.47
N ARG A 135 -8.25 -3.05 1.46
CA ARG A 135 -8.37 -1.94 2.40
C ARG A 135 -9.42 -2.28 3.46
N TRP A 136 -9.27 -1.67 4.62
CA TRP A 136 -10.17 -1.90 5.74
C TRP A 136 -11.39 -0.97 5.69
N THR A 137 -12.51 -1.45 6.21
CA THR A 137 -13.64 -0.60 6.60
C THR A 137 -13.46 -0.10 8.04
N GLU A 138 -14.17 0.96 8.42
CA GLU A 138 -14.18 1.44 9.82
C GLU A 138 -14.56 0.31 10.79
N ALA A 139 -15.64 -0.43 10.49
CA ALA A 139 -16.12 -1.52 11.32
C ALA A 139 -15.06 -2.63 11.53
N GLN A 140 -14.26 -2.96 10.51
CA GLN A 140 -13.18 -3.94 10.66
C GLN A 140 -12.05 -3.41 11.56
N VAL A 141 -11.70 -2.13 11.45
CA VAL A 141 -10.68 -1.51 12.31
C VAL A 141 -11.17 -1.42 13.76
N VAL A 142 -12.43 -1.05 13.97
CA VAL A 142 -13.09 -1.04 15.29
C VAL A 142 -13.02 -2.42 15.92
N GLU A 143 -13.43 -3.46 15.19
CA GLU A 143 -13.43 -4.84 15.66
C GLU A 143 -12.01 -5.34 15.95
N PHE A 144 -11.04 -4.99 15.10
CA PHE A 144 -9.63 -5.29 15.35
C PHE A 144 -9.17 -4.67 16.68
N CYS A 145 -9.46 -3.39 16.90
CA CYS A 145 -9.05 -2.68 18.12
C CYS A 145 -9.72 -3.25 19.37
N ARG A 146 -11.00 -3.61 19.29
CA ARG A 146 -11.76 -4.24 20.38
C ARG A 146 -11.12 -5.57 20.80
N LYS A 147 -10.77 -6.43 19.84
CA LYS A 147 -10.21 -7.76 20.11
C LYS A 147 -8.72 -7.75 20.45
N ASN A 148 -7.97 -6.81 19.87
CA ASN A 148 -6.50 -6.82 19.92
C ASN A 148 -5.92 -5.60 20.65
N ARG A 149 -6.69 -4.94 21.52
CA ARG A 149 -6.25 -3.76 22.28
C ARG A 149 -4.86 -3.94 22.92
N GLY A 150 -4.65 -5.04 23.64
CA GLY A 150 -3.36 -5.34 24.29
C GLY A 150 -2.20 -5.63 23.32
N LYS A 151 -2.49 -5.79 22.02
CA LYS A 151 -1.51 -5.98 20.95
C LYS A 151 -1.34 -4.73 20.07
N LEU A 152 -2.01 -3.61 20.40
CA LEU A 152 -1.76 -2.34 19.73
C LEU A 152 -0.41 -1.77 20.15
N ARG A 153 0.13 -0.87 19.33
CA ARG A 153 1.37 -0.19 19.68
C ARG A 153 1.11 0.82 20.80
N THR A 154 1.95 0.75 21.83
CA THR A 154 1.96 1.67 22.99
C THR A 154 3.00 2.78 22.80
N GLU A 155 3.08 3.71 23.76
CA GLU A 155 4.08 4.81 23.82
C GLU A 155 3.84 5.90 22.77
N GLY A 156 2.58 6.19 22.42
CA GLY A 156 2.23 7.23 21.45
C GLY A 156 2.58 6.91 20.00
N TYR A 157 3.06 5.70 19.71
CA TYR A 157 3.32 5.27 18.33
C TYR A 157 2.11 4.58 17.73
N GLY A 158 1.74 5.00 16.53
CA GLY A 158 0.51 4.57 15.87
C GLY A 158 0.53 3.14 15.32
N THR A 159 -0.65 2.54 15.31
CA THR A 159 -0.99 1.38 14.48
C THR A 159 -1.82 1.88 13.29
N PHE A 160 -1.33 1.69 12.07
CA PHE A 160 -1.93 2.23 10.86
C PHE A 160 -2.75 1.19 10.09
N PHE A 161 -3.86 1.66 9.52
CA PHE A 161 -4.78 0.89 8.70
C PHE A 161 -5.07 1.68 7.41
N GLU A 162 -4.79 1.10 6.24
CA GLU A 162 -5.24 1.66 4.96
C GLU A 162 -6.74 1.43 4.83
N LEU A 163 -7.50 2.51 4.69
CA LEU A 163 -8.96 2.50 4.60
C LEU A 163 -9.44 2.60 3.16
N GLU A 164 -10.65 2.08 2.91
CA GLU A 164 -11.36 2.35 1.66
C GLU A 164 -11.48 3.87 1.40
N GLY A 165 -11.56 4.27 0.14
CA GLY A 165 -11.69 5.68 -0.24
C GLY A 165 -10.39 6.49 -0.24
N GLY A 166 -9.22 5.86 0.01
CA GLY A 166 -7.93 6.55 -0.03
C GLY A 166 -7.61 7.31 1.25
N PHE A 167 -7.93 6.72 2.39
CA PHE A 167 -7.65 7.26 3.72
C PHE A 167 -6.75 6.32 4.52
N VAL A 168 -6.18 6.82 5.60
CA VAL A 168 -5.46 6.03 6.59
C VAL A 168 -6.00 6.37 7.98
N ALA A 169 -6.30 5.34 8.77
CA ALA A 169 -6.51 5.49 10.21
C ALA A 169 -5.21 5.21 10.96
N GLY A 170 -4.78 6.14 11.79
CA GLY A 170 -3.77 5.93 12.83
C GLY A 170 -4.45 5.74 14.18
N VAL A 171 -4.25 4.58 14.80
CA VAL A 171 -4.77 4.27 16.13
C VAL A 171 -3.66 4.41 17.16
N PHE A 172 -3.93 5.15 18.23
CA PHE A 172 -2.97 5.49 19.28
C PHE A 172 -3.56 5.16 20.65
N ILE A 173 -2.67 4.90 21.61
CA ILE A 173 -3.01 4.85 23.04
C ILE A 173 -2.40 6.10 23.67
N ASP A 174 -3.24 6.94 24.27
CA ASP A 174 -2.81 8.18 24.94
C ASP A 174 -2.07 7.90 26.26
N ASP A 175 -1.63 8.95 26.94
CA ASP A 175 -0.88 8.87 28.21
C ASP A 175 -1.71 8.36 29.40
N VAL A 176 -3.04 8.33 29.28
CA VAL A 176 -3.98 7.81 30.28
C VAL A 176 -4.65 6.50 29.84
N ASP A 177 -4.00 5.75 28.92
CA ASP A 177 -4.45 4.46 28.41
C ASP A 177 -5.86 4.50 27.77
N ARG A 178 -6.20 5.56 27.06
CA ARG A 178 -7.41 5.63 26.23
C ARG A 178 -7.04 5.46 24.77
N LEU A 179 -7.92 4.78 24.04
CA LEU A 179 -7.74 4.62 22.61
C LEU A 179 -8.21 5.85 21.88
N GLU A 180 -7.43 6.28 20.91
CA GLU A 180 -7.72 7.38 20.00
C GLU A 180 -7.52 6.93 18.57
N VAL A 181 -8.26 7.53 17.64
CA VAL A 181 -8.06 7.32 16.21
C VAL A 181 -8.01 8.66 15.48
N GLY A 182 -6.95 8.87 14.72
CA GLY A 182 -6.83 9.96 13.77
C GLY A 182 -7.00 9.45 12.35
N VAL A 183 -7.87 10.08 11.58
CA VAL A 183 -8.09 9.75 10.17
C VAL A 183 -7.54 10.86 9.28
N GLY A 184 -6.73 10.49 8.30
CA GLY A 184 -6.18 11.42 7.32
C GLY A 184 -6.27 10.86 5.90
N PRO A 185 -6.08 11.70 4.88
CA PRO A 185 -5.93 11.22 3.52
C PRO A 185 -4.70 10.30 3.42
N PHE A 186 -4.77 9.31 2.54
CA PHE A 186 -3.60 8.53 2.16
C PHE A 186 -2.63 9.44 1.41
N SER A 187 -1.62 9.92 2.11
CA SER A 187 -0.59 10.82 1.58
C SER A 187 0.72 10.05 1.36
N ASP A 188 1.35 10.35 0.24
CA ASP A 188 2.69 9.90 -0.15
C ASP A 188 3.79 10.91 0.24
N ASP A 189 3.44 12.08 0.76
CA ASP A 189 4.40 13.15 1.09
C ASP A 189 5.11 12.94 2.44
N VAL A 190 4.46 12.25 3.39
CA VAL A 190 4.99 12.07 4.75
C VAL A 190 5.83 10.82 4.82
N VAL A 191 7.12 10.98 5.13
CA VAL A 191 8.04 9.87 5.40
C VAL A 191 7.97 9.49 6.87
N TRP A 192 7.58 8.25 7.15
CA TRP A 192 7.57 7.68 8.50
C TRP A 192 8.93 7.11 8.85
N ASP A 193 9.49 7.55 9.97
CA ASP A 193 10.78 7.08 10.49
C ASP A 193 10.64 5.72 11.21
N ALA A 194 11.43 4.74 10.78
CA ALA A 194 11.41 3.36 11.26
C ALA A 194 11.95 3.19 12.68
N ARG A 195 12.72 4.16 13.21
CA ARG A 195 13.17 4.14 14.62
C ARG A 195 12.00 4.08 15.61
N TYR A 196 10.84 4.58 15.20
CA TYR A 196 9.62 4.55 16.01
C TYR A 196 8.84 3.24 15.90
N ARG A 197 9.25 2.32 15.01
CA ARG A 197 8.71 0.96 14.88
C ARG A 197 7.18 0.94 14.85
N ARG A 198 6.62 1.81 14.01
CA ARG A 198 5.17 1.91 13.78
C ARG A 198 4.62 0.59 13.27
N ARG A 199 3.36 0.31 13.62
CA ARG A 199 2.69 -0.91 13.18
C ARG A 199 1.78 -0.63 11.99
N PHE A 200 1.72 -1.56 11.06
CA PHE A 200 0.88 -1.50 9.87
C PHE A 200 0.06 -2.78 9.80
N VAL A 201 -1.24 -2.64 9.63
CA VAL A 201 -2.16 -3.78 9.59
C VAL A 201 -2.72 -3.90 8.18
N ALA A 202 -2.63 -5.09 7.61
CA ALA A 202 -3.13 -5.38 6.27
C ALA A 202 -3.90 -6.71 6.25
N PRO A 203 -4.95 -6.82 5.41
CA PRO A 203 -5.63 -8.09 5.20
C PRO A 203 -4.70 -9.10 4.51
N LEU A 204 -4.89 -10.38 4.82
CA LEU A 204 -4.23 -11.50 4.13
C LEU A 204 -5.06 -12.02 2.94
#